data_AF-X1JZS9-F1
#
_entry.id   AF-X1JZS9-F1
#
_cell.length_a   1.000
_cell.length_b   1.000
_cell.length_c   1.000
_cell.angle_alpha   90.00
_cell.angle_beta   90.00
_cell.angle_gamma   90.00
#
_symmetry.space_group_name_H-M   'P 1'
#
loop_
_entity.id
_entity.type
_entity.pdbx_description
1 polymer ?
#
loop_
_entity_poly.entity_id
_entity_poly.type
_entity_poly.pdbx_seq_one_letter_code
_entity_poly.pdbx_strand_id
1 'polypeptide(L)'
;ATAGVIWILVGQSGYMVFNNCHFDGTTGTPTIGIQATAVGSLKIENCEFLGGRHSGGFSTAAIDILAGAANGTQIKNNFITADGIGIRTNAATTFAELGVCKDNRIISTGKAISDSSNTTGQMACINNLMITETNNGSGTAYDLNVDFCIQNWLVSGGDNETHRIPVDTDEA
;
A
#
# COMPACT_ATOMS: atom_id res chain seq x y z
N ALA A 1 19.04 9.11 15.12
CA ALA A 1 19.27 8.57 13.77
C ALA A 1 18.01 8.84 12.96
N THR A 2 18.10 9.45 11.79
CA THR A 2 16.93 9.62 10.93
C THR A 2 16.50 8.23 10.46
N ALA A 3 15.27 7.84 10.80
CA ALA A 3 14.70 6.54 10.47
C ALA A 3 14.80 6.27 8.96
N GLY A 4 15.58 5.26 8.58
CA GLY A 4 15.93 4.96 7.19
C GLY A 4 14.85 4.19 6.42
N VAL A 5 15.15 3.91 5.15
CA VAL A 5 14.40 2.98 4.29
C VAL A 5 15.12 1.63 4.30
N ILE A 6 14.40 0.50 4.39
CA ILE A 6 15.04 -0.82 4.33
C ILE A 6 15.59 -1.11 2.92
N TRP A 7 14.78 -0.88 1.89
CA TRP A 7 15.17 -1.09 0.49
C TRP A 7 14.74 0.05 -0.43
N ILE A 8 15.69 0.55 -1.24
CA ILE A 8 15.48 1.64 -2.18
C ILE A 8 15.76 1.14 -3.61
N LEU A 9 14.79 1.36 -4.51
CA LEU A 9 14.90 1.11 -5.94
C LEU A 9 14.73 2.43 -6.70
N VAL A 10 15.68 2.79 -7.55
CA VAL A 10 15.61 4.01 -8.37
C VAL A 10 16.01 3.68 -9.80
N GLY A 11 15.17 4.08 -10.76
CA GLY A 11 15.51 4.08 -12.19
C GLY A 11 15.75 2.69 -12.79
N GLN A 12 15.20 1.64 -12.19
CA GLN A 12 15.40 0.28 -12.68
C GLN A 12 14.53 0.06 -13.92
N SER A 13 15.15 -0.13 -15.08
CA SER A 13 14.43 -0.39 -16.34
C SER A 13 13.92 -1.83 -16.47
N GLY A 14 14.49 -2.75 -15.68
CA GLY A 14 14.13 -4.15 -15.67
C GLY A 14 12.96 -4.49 -14.75
N TYR A 15 12.52 -5.74 -14.84
CA TYR A 15 11.49 -6.33 -13.99
C TYR A 15 12.08 -6.73 -12.64
N MET A 16 11.61 -6.10 -11.55
CA MET A 16 12.08 -6.41 -10.20
C MET A 16 11.06 -7.28 -9.45
N VAL A 17 11.54 -8.28 -8.71
CA VAL A 17 10.69 -9.20 -7.94
C VAL A 17 11.22 -9.37 -6.53
N PHE A 18 10.38 -9.05 -5.55
CA PHE A 18 10.49 -9.55 -4.18
C PHE A 18 9.40 -10.59 -3.99
N ASN A 19 9.80 -11.81 -3.68
CA ASN A 19 8.87 -12.91 -3.45
C ASN A 19 9.29 -13.64 -2.17
N ASN A 20 8.33 -13.92 -1.28
CA ASN A 20 8.58 -14.64 -0.02
C ASN A 20 9.69 -13.99 0.83
N CYS A 21 9.69 -12.66 0.89
CA CYS A 21 10.65 -11.85 1.65
C CYS A 21 10.06 -11.39 2.98
N HIS A 22 10.93 -11.08 3.94
CA HIS A 22 10.55 -10.56 5.24
C HIS A 22 11.28 -9.24 5.50
N PHE A 23 10.52 -8.17 5.77
CA PHE A 23 11.00 -6.83 6.06
C PHE A 23 10.58 -6.45 7.49
N ASP A 24 11.54 -6.52 8.42
CA ASP A 24 11.28 -6.26 9.84
C ASP A 24 11.69 -4.83 10.22
N GLY A 25 10.70 -4.01 10.56
CA GLY A 25 10.88 -2.65 11.06
C GLY A 25 10.75 -2.51 12.58
N THR A 26 10.59 -3.60 13.33
CA THR A 26 10.27 -3.55 14.77
C THR A 26 11.42 -3.12 15.66
N THR A 27 12.67 -3.32 15.22
CA THR A 27 13.87 -3.08 16.05
C THR A 27 14.66 -1.82 15.67
N GLY A 28 14.49 -1.30 14.44
CA GLY A 28 15.26 -0.17 13.88
C GLY A 28 14.43 1.06 13.51
N THR A 29 13.13 1.02 13.77
CA THR A 29 12.15 2.07 13.44
C THR A 29 12.33 2.70 12.04
N PRO A 30 12.50 1.93 10.95
CA PRO A 30 12.60 2.51 9.61
C PRO A 30 11.31 3.23 9.25
N THR A 31 11.41 4.31 8.48
CA THR A 31 10.23 5.04 8.00
C THR A 31 9.55 4.31 6.85
N ILE A 32 10.31 3.55 6.06
CA ILE A 32 9.82 2.85 4.87
C ILE A 32 10.43 1.45 4.75
N GLY A 33 9.63 0.47 4.33
CA GLY A 33 10.11 -0.88 3.97
C GLY A 33 10.75 -0.86 2.59
N ILE A 34 9.94 -0.78 1.53
CA ILE A 34 10.40 -0.63 0.15
C ILE A 34 10.02 0.76 -0.37
N GLN A 35 10.99 1.49 -0.91
CA GLN A 35 10.76 2.70 -1.69
C GLN A 35 11.18 2.45 -3.14
N ALA A 36 10.28 2.71 -4.09
CA ALA A 36 10.55 2.52 -5.51
C ALA A 36 10.23 3.79 -6.31
N THR A 37 11.18 4.28 -7.10
CA THR A 37 11.05 5.49 -7.92
C THR A 37 11.42 5.19 -9.37
N ALA A 38 10.54 5.50 -10.32
CA ALA A 38 10.76 5.28 -11.75
C ALA A 38 11.28 3.85 -12.08
N VAL A 39 10.55 2.84 -11.59
CA VAL A 39 10.88 1.42 -11.80
C VAL A 39 9.98 0.86 -12.90
N GLY A 40 10.55 0.28 -13.95
CA GLY A 40 9.82 -0.21 -15.13
C GLY A 40 8.63 -1.10 -14.75
N SER A 41 8.87 -2.10 -13.88
CA SER A 41 7.82 -2.89 -13.24
C SER A 41 8.32 -3.57 -11.97
N LEU A 42 7.44 -3.75 -11.00
CA LEU A 42 7.78 -4.29 -9.69
C LEU A 42 6.75 -5.34 -9.24
N LYS A 43 7.23 -6.49 -8.78
CA LYS A 43 6.43 -7.50 -8.07
C LYS A 43 6.86 -7.55 -6.61
N ILE A 44 5.89 -7.43 -5.71
CA ILE A 44 6.06 -7.68 -4.27
C ILE A 44 4.98 -8.68 -3.90
N GLU A 45 5.37 -9.94 -3.78
CA GLU A 45 4.42 -11.05 -3.61
C GLU A 45 4.78 -11.91 -2.41
N ASN A 46 3.78 -12.35 -1.64
CA ASN A 46 3.96 -13.27 -0.51
C ASN A 46 4.97 -12.77 0.54
N CYS A 47 5.13 -11.45 0.69
CA CYS A 47 6.07 -10.86 1.61
C CYS A 47 5.40 -10.47 2.92
N GLU A 48 6.21 -10.40 3.98
CA GLU A 48 5.81 -9.90 5.28
C GLU A 48 6.53 -8.59 5.58
N PHE A 49 5.76 -7.56 5.93
CA PHE A 49 6.26 -6.27 6.40
C PHE A 49 5.80 -6.10 7.84
N LEU A 50 6.73 -6.22 8.79
CA LEU A 50 6.44 -6.09 10.21
C LEU A 50 6.87 -4.72 10.72
N GLY A 51 5.96 -3.75 10.63
CA GLY A 51 6.07 -2.49 11.35
C GLY A 51 5.50 -2.63 12.76
N GLY A 52 6.18 -2.04 13.75
CA GLY A 52 5.65 -1.96 15.10
C GLY A 52 4.39 -1.11 15.13
N ARG A 53 3.21 -1.74 15.26
CA ARG A 53 1.93 -1.05 15.46
C ARG A 53 2.03 -0.25 16.76
N HIS A 54 2.21 1.07 16.67
CA HIS A 54 2.51 2.00 17.78
C HIS A 54 3.92 1.93 18.41
N SER A 55 4.82 1.13 17.86
CA SER A 55 6.21 1.02 18.34
C SER A 55 7.25 1.45 17.31
N GLY A 56 6.81 2.02 16.19
CA GLY A 56 7.64 2.88 15.34
C GLY A 56 8.20 2.25 14.07
N GLY A 57 7.57 1.24 13.46
CA GLY A 57 8.00 0.69 12.17
C GLY A 57 7.13 1.17 10.99
N PHE A 58 7.76 1.63 9.92
CA PHE A 58 7.13 2.09 8.69
C PHE A 58 6.19 3.30 8.89
N SER A 59 6.66 4.31 9.63
CA SER A 59 5.90 5.51 9.96
C SER A 59 5.52 6.39 8.76
N THR A 60 6.15 6.18 7.60
CA THR A 60 5.72 6.79 6.33
C THR A 60 4.88 5.82 5.52
N ALA A 61 5.47 4.71 5.06
CA ALA A 61 4.74 3.66 4.37
C ALA A 61 5.50 2.33 4.42
N ALA A 62 4.83 1.17 4.47
CA ALA A 62 5.56 -0.10 4.33
C ALA A 62 6.06 -0.31 2.89
N ILE A 63 5.23 -0.01 1.90
CA ILE A 63 5.58 0.02 0.47
C ILE A 63 5.24 1.39 -0.09
N ASP A 64 6.22 2.03 -0.73
CA ASP A 64 6.12 3.40 -1.23
C ASP A 64 6.55 3.49 -2.70
N ILE A 65 5.59 3.61 -3.60
CA ILE A 65 5.82 3.82 -5.04
C ILE A 65 5.79 5.33 -5.30
N LEU A 66 6.96 5.89 -5.60
CA LEU A 66 7.16 7.32 -5.86
C LEU A 66 7.03 7.65 -7.35
N ALA A 67 7.30 8.91 -7.67
CA ALA A 67 7.16 9.47 -9.00
C ALA A 67 7.86 8.66 -10.11
N GLY A 68 7.25 8.66 -11.29
CA GLY A 68 7.77 8.00 -12.50
C GLY A 68 6.98 6.75 -12.90
N ALA A 69 7.49 6.04 -13.90
CA ALA A 69 6.86 4.82 -14.39
C ALA A 69 6.88 3.71 -13.35
N ALA A 70 5.78 2.94 -13.27
CA ALA A 70 5.59 1.78 -12.41
C ALA A 70 4.75 0.69 -13.11
N ASN A 71 4.94 0.52 -14.42
CA ASN A 71 4.02 -0.20 -15.31
C ASN A 71 3.80 -1.65 -14.86
N GLY A 72 2.53 -2.06 -14.73
CA GLY A 72 2.18 -3.44 -14.41
C GLY A 72 2.67 -3.89 -13.03
N THR A 73 2.96 -2.95 -12.11
CA THR A 73 3.38 -3.26 -10.73
C THR A 73 2.33 -4.13 -10.03
N GLN A 74 2.78 -5.15 -9.31
CA GLN A 74 1.92 -6.10 -8.62
C GLN A 74 2.34 -6.18 -7.16
N ILE A 75 1.41 -5.89 -6.25
CA ILE A 75 1.58 -6.01 -4.81
C ILE A 75 0.54 -7.01 -4.34
N LYS A 76 0.93 -8.26 -4.11
CA LYS A 76 -0.02 -9.36 -3.92
C LYS A 76 0.26 -10.25 -2.72
N ASN A 77 -0.81 -10.66 -2.04
CA ASN A 77 -0.75 -11.66 -0.98
C ASN A 77 0.30 -11.34 0.11
N ASN A 78 0.47 -10.06 0.44
CA ASN A 78 1.40 -9.63 1.48
C ASN A 78 0.68 -9.49 2.82
N PHE A 79 1.41 -9.74 3.91
CA PHE A 79 1.00 -9.34 5.25
C PHE A 79 1.78 -8.09 5.66
N ILE A 80 1.06 -7.02 5.98
CA ILE A 80 1.65 -5.70 6.23
C ILE A 80 1.14 -5.15 7.56
N THR A 81 2.05 -4.80 8.46
CA THR A 81 1.78 -3.93 9.61
C THR A 81 2.59 -2.64 9.47
N ALA A 82 1.97 -1.48 9.66
CA ALA A 82 2.63 -0.18 9.49
C ALA A 82 2.13 0.85 10.50
N ASP A 83 3.04 1.71 10.96
CA ASP A 83 2.70 2.86 11.82
C ASP A 83 2.32 4.12 11.01
N GLY A 84 2.42 4.05 9.69
CA GLY A 84 1.97 5.08 8.76
C GLY A 84 0.98 4.49 7.78
N ILE A 85 1.38 4.49 6.51
CA ILE A 85 0.57 3.94 5.42
C ILE A 85 0.98 2.48 5.15
N GLY A 86 0.04 1.59 4.84
CA GLY A 86 0.40 0.25 4.38
C GLY A 86 1.09 0.29 3.02
N ILE A 87 0.33 0.69 2.00
CA ILE A 87 0.80 0.82 0.62
C ILE A 87 0.50 2.23 0.12
N ARG A 88 1.51 2.93 -0.41
CA ARG A 88 1.35 4.25 -1.02
C ARG A 88 1.81 4.24 -2.47
N THR A 89 1.03 4.88 -3.33
CA THR A 89 1.50 5.37 -4.63
C THR A 89 1.42 6.90 -4.64
N ASN A 90 2.44 7.53 -5.21
CA ASN A 90 2.51 8.98 -5.32
C ASN A 90 1.66 9.48 -6.50
N ALA A 91 1.15 10.71 -6.43
CA ALA A 91 0.39 11.33 -7.51
C ALA A 91 1.16 11.53 -8.83
N ALA A 92 2.48 11.59 -8.77
CA ALA A 92 3.34 11.63 -9.94
C ALA A 92 3.74 10.22 -10.47
N THR A 93 3.17 9.14 -9.92
CA THR A 93 3.34 7.79 -10.45
C THR A 93 2.50 7.62 -11.71
N THR A 94 3.06 6.99 -12.75
CA THR A 94 2.34 6.68 -13.99
C THR A 94 2.36 5.18 -14.25
N PHE A 95 1.19 4.62 -14.56
CA PHE A 95 1.02 3.22 -14.93
C PHE A 95 0.62 3.12 -16.41
N ALA A 96 1.57 2.92 -17.33
CA ALA A 96 1.22 2.65 -18.74
C ALA A 96 0.50 1.30 -18.91
N GLU A 97 0.66 0.41 -17.93
CA GLU A 97 -0.06 -0.85 -17.78
C GLU A 97 -0.65 -0.91 -16.38
N LEU A 98 -1.91 -1.39 -16.26
CA LEU A 98 -2.66 -1.44 -15.01
C LEU A 98 -1.85 -2.09 -13.87
N GLY A 99 -1.66 -1.34 -12.78
CA GLY A 99 -1.09 -1.88 -11.55
C GLY A 99 -2.12 -2.73 -10.81
N VAL A 100 -1.68 -3.69 -9.98
CA VAL A 100 -2.58 -4.56 -9.20
C VAL A 100 -2.12 -4.64 -7.76
N CYS A 101 -2.98 -4.24 -6.83
CA CYS A 101 -2.85 -4.46 -5.40
C CYS A 101 -3.93 -5.45 -4.95
N LYS A 102 -3.55 -6.71 -4.68
CA LYS A 102 -4.54 -7.77 -4.50
C LYS A 102 -4.24 -8.75 -3.37
N ASP A 103 -5.29 -9.19 -2.67
CA ASP A 103 -5.21 -10.22 -1.63
C ASP A 103 -4.26 -9.85 -0.46
N ASN A 104 -3.98 -8.57 -0.24
CA ASN A 104 -3.10 -8.16 0.86
C ASN A 104 -3.90 -8.05 2.16
N ARG A 105 -3.24 -8.40 3.27
CA ARG A 105 -3.73 -8.13 4.62
C ARG A 105 -2.90 -7.00 5.23
N ILE A 106 -3.54 -5.86 5.45
CA ILE A 106 -2.89 -4.62 5.84
C ILE A 106 -3.44 -4.15 7.18
N ILE A 107 -2.56 -3.86 8.13
CA ILE A 107 -2.88 -3.31 9.44
C ILE A 107 -2.06 -2.03 9.60
N SER A 108 -2.70 -0.87 9.48
CA SER A 108 -2.03 0.43 9.56
C SER A 108 -2.63 1.29 10.66
N THR A 109 -1.87 2.21 11.25
CA THR A 109 -2.47 3.25 12.11
C THR A 109 -2.97 4.45 11.29
N GLY A 110 -2.36 4.70 10.12
CA GLY A 110 -2.84 5.63 9.09
C GLY A 110 -3.65 4.93 8.00
N LYS A 111 -3.53 5.38 6.74
CA LYS A 111 -4.23 4.77 5.59
C LYS A 111 -3.73 3.35 5.34
N ALA A 112 -4.64 2.43 5.05
CA ALA A 112 -4.24 1.09 4.62
C ALA A 112 -3.62 1.13 3.22
N ILE A 113 -4.32 1.76 2.27
CA ILE A 113 -3.84 1.98 0.92
C ILE A 113 -4.09 3.45 0.54
N SER A 114 -3.08 4.10 -0.02
CA SER A 114 -3.17 5.44 -0.58
C SER A 114 -2.67 5.39 -2.02
N ASP A 115 -3.56 5.08 -2.96
CA ASP A 115 -3.33 5.19 -4.39
C ASP A 115 -3.71 6.58 -4.88
N SER A 116 -2.75 7.50 -4.90
CA SER A 116 -2.97 8.85 -5.43
C SER A 116 -2.52 8.97 -6.89
N SER A 117 -2.15 7.87 -7.56
CA SER A 117 -1.59 7.87 -8.91
C SER A 117 -2.48 8.55 -9.96
N ASN A 118 -1.85 9.11 -10.98
CA ASN A 118 -2.55 9.96 -11.95
C ASN A 118 -3.41 9.16 -12.95
N THR A 119 -4.22 9.89 -13.72
CA THR A 119 -5.29 9.35 -14.56
C THR A 119 -4.84 8.52 -15.75
N THR A 120 -3.54 8.47 -16.08
CA THR A 120 -3.06 7.70 -17.25
C THR A 120 -2.75 6.23 -16.92
N GLY A 121 -3.05 5.80 -15.69
CA GLY A 121 -3.25 4.43 -15.28
C GLY A 121 -3.18 4.36 -13.76
N GLN A 122 -3.99 3.50 -13.15
CA GLN A 122 -4.14 3.42 -11.69
C GLN A 122 -3.87 2.00 -11.19
N MET A 123 -3.89 1.83 -9.88
CA MET A 123 -3.77 0.52 -9.26
C MET A 123 -5.16 -0.07 -9.02
N ALA A 124 -5.46 -1.19 -9.67
CA ALA A 124 -6.64 -1.97 -9.31
C ALA A 124 -6.44 -2.59 -7.93
N CYS A 125 -7.32 -2.27 -6.99
CA CYS A 125 -7.25 -2.76 -5.62
C CYS A 125 -8.35 -3.80 -5.39
N ILE A 126 -7.97 -5.06 -5.19
CA ILE A 126 -8.90 -6.19 -5.26
C ILE A 126 -8.74 -7.09 -4.04
N ASN A 127 -9.84 -7.42 -3.37
CA ASN A 127 -9.85 -8.44 -2.31
C ASN A 127 -8.81 -8.20 -1.19
N ASN A 128 -8.52 -6.94 -0.86
CA ASN A 128 -7.63 -6.62 0.25
C ASN A 128 -8.42 -6.59 1.56
N LEU A 129 -7.82 -7.12 2.63
CA LEU A 129 -8.30 -6.94 3.99
C LEU A 129 -7.50 -5.82 4.64
N MET A 130 -8.16 -4.70 4.91
CA MET A 130 -7.58 -3.49 5.47
C MET A 130 -8.09 -3.30 6.89
N ILE A 131 -7.20 -3.07 7.84
CA ILE A 131 -7.50 -2.76 9.22
C ILE A 131 -6.78 -1.47 9.55
N THR A 132 -7.52 -0.45 9.99
CA THR A 132 -6.94 0.83 10.36
C THR A 132 -7.57 1.39 11.62
N GLU A 133 -6.89 2.33 12.28
CA GLU A 133 -7.40 3.07 13.44
C GLU A 133 -8.10 4.36 13.04
N THR A 134 -8.02 4.76 11.77
CA THR A 134 -8.71 5.94 11.25
C THR A 134 -10.18 5.65 10.94
N ASN A 135 -11.04 6.66 11.05
CA ASN A 135 -12.44 6.62 10.58
C ASN A 135 -12.53 6.25 9.10
N ASN A 136 -13.56 5.50 8.73
CA ASN A 136 -13.87 5.16 7.35
C ASN A 136 -14.06 6.44 6.53
N GLY A 137 -13.44 6.45 5.36
CA GLY A 137 -13.50 7.59 4.46
C GLY A 137 -12.37 7.59 3.45
N SER A 138 -12.73 8.01 2.23
CA SER A 138 -11.72 8.38 1.23
C SER A 138 -10.95 9.60 1.72
N GLY A 139 -9.62 9.56 1.60
CA GLY A 139 -8.71 10.56 2.12
C GLY A 139 -8.30 10.35 3.59
N THR A 140 -8.97 9.48 4.36
CA THR A 140 -8.64 9.19 5.77
C THR A 140 -8.12 7.77 5.98
N ALA A 141 -8.96 6.75 5.75
CA ALA A 141 -8.63 5.33 5.93
C ALA A 141 -8.04 4.69 4.67
N TYR A 142 -8.46 5.21 3.52
CA TYR A 142 -7.96 4.81 2.22
C TYR A 142 -7.99 6.01 1.27
N ASP A 143 -7.23 5.95 0.20
CA ASP A 143 -7.36 6.82 -0.96
C ASP A 143 -7.22 5.89 -2.16
N LEU A 144 -8.32 5.61 -2.85
CA LEU A 144 -8.41 4.57 -3.86
C LEU A 144 -9.24 5.09 -5.02
N ASN A 145 -8.88 4.73 -6.26
CA ASN A 145 -9.86 4.84 -7.32
C ASN A 145 -10.87 3.68 -7.20
N VAL A 146 -12.06 4.02 -6.72
CA VAL A 146 -13.19 3.10 -6.55
C VAL A 146 -13.64 2.43 -7.85
N ASP A 147 -13.42 3.05 -9.01
CA ASP A 147 -13.74 2.48 -10.33
C ASP A 147 -12.92 1.21 -10.65
N PHE A 148 -11.74 1.08 -10.01
CA PHE A 148 -10.85 -0.07 -10.16
C PHE A 148 -10.74 -0.90 -8.88
N CYS A 149 -11.71 -0.74 -7.97
CA CYS A 149 -11.75 -1.46 -6.71
C CYS A 149 -12.88 -2.49 -6.69
N ILE A 150 -12.64 -3.66 -6.11
CA ILE A 150 -13.69 -4.63 -5.82
C ILE A 150 -13.31 -5.51 -4.64
N GLN A 151 -14.32 -5.90 -3.85
CA GLN A 151 -14.18 -6.88 -2.75
C GLN A 151 -13.16 -6.50 -1.67
N ASN A 152 -12.80 -5.23 -1.53
CA ASN A 152 -11.95 -4.82 -0.42
C ASN A 152 -12.79 -4.67 0.84
N TRP A 153 -12.23 -5.07 1.98
CA TRP A 153 -12.86 -4.96 3.28
C TRP A 153 -12.03 -4.06 4.17
N LEU A 154 -12.68 -3.10 4.81
CA LEU A 154 -12.07 -2.19 5.76
C LEU A 154 -12.66 -2.42 7.15
N VAL A 155 -11.82 -2.76 8.12
CA VAL A 155 -12.16 -2.66 9.55
C VAL A 155 -11.62 -1.33 10.05
N SER A 156 -12.51 -0.37 10.32
CA SER A 156 -12.16 0.94 10.85
C SER A 156 -12.28 0.95 12.36
N GLY A 157 -11.17 1.17 13.06
CA GLY A 157 -11.14 1.37 14.51
C GLY A 157 -11.65 2.76 14.92
N GLY A 158 -11.64 3.73 14.01
CA GLY A 158 -12.20 5.06 14.25
C GLY A 158 -13.72 5.02 14.38
N ASP A 159 -14.36 4.20 13.55
CA ASP A 159 -15.82 4.05 13.55
C ASP A 159 -16.29 2.80 14.30
N ASN A 160 -15.37 1.90 14.66
CA ASN A 160 -15.63 0.57 15.23
C ASN A 160 -16.52 -0.33 14.36
N GLU A 161 -16.38 -0.21 13.03
CA GLU A 161 -17.22 -0.88 12.05
C GLU A 161 -16.40 -1.56 10.95
N THR A 162 -17.07 -2.43 10.20
CA THR A 162 -16.52 -3.08 9.01
C THR A 162 -17.28 -2.62 7.78
N HIS A 163 -16.54 -2.18 6.76
CA HIS A 163 -17.08 -1.64 5.51
C HIS A 163 -16.56 -2.42 4.30
N ARG A 164 -17.34 -2.41 3.22
CA ARG A 164 -16.90 -2.86 1.89
C ARG A 164 -16.47 -1.67 1.04
N ILE A 165 -15.43 -1.86 0.23
CA ILE A 165 -14.91 -0.84 -0.70
C ILE A 165 -14.79 -1.44 -2.12
N PRO A 166 -15.45 -0.83 -3.12
CA PRO A 166 -16.33 0.33 -3.02
C PRO A 166 -17.60 0.01 -2.21
N VAL A 167 -18.21 1.05 -1.65
CA VAL A 167 -19.53 0.92 -1.01
C VAL A 167 -20.55 0.73 -2.13
N ASP A 168 -21.20 -0.42 -2.20
CA ASP A 168 -22.32 -0.61 -3.13
C ASP A 168 -23.42 0.39 -2.75
N THR A 169 -23.72 1.32 -3.65
CA THR A 169 -24.74 2.37 -3.43
C THR A 169 -26.18 1.84 -3.46
N ASP A 170 -26.36 0.54 -3.69
CA ASP A 170 -27.67 -0.11 -3.82
C ASP A 170 -28.26 -0.61 -2.50
N GLU A 171 -27.58 -0.37 -1.36
CA GLU A 171 -28.09 -0.69 -0.01
C GLU A 171 -28.41 0.55 0.84
N ALA A 172 -28.99 1.60 0.22
CA ALA A 172 -29.53 2.78 0.91
C ALA A 172 -31.06 2.75 1.03
#